data_AF-A0A0S4UBS1-F1
#
_entry.id   AF-A0A0S4UBS1-F1
#
_cell.length_a   1.000
_cell.length_b   1.000
_cell.length_c   1.000
_cell.angle_alpha   90.00
_cell.angle_beta   90.00
_cell.angle_gamma   90.00
#
_symmetry.space_group_name_H-M   'P 1'
#
loop_
_entity.id
_entity.type
_entity.pdbx_description
1 polymer ?
#
loop_
_entity_poly.entity_id
_entity_poly.type
_entity_poly.pdbx_seq_one_letter_code
_entity_poly.pdbx_strand_id
1 'polypeptide(L)'
;MKTPLNRSADGARMQQGAPHSSFKSPAMTGNIVNKEPPMQDTQCLAIRDWLFDQHDRVTGTARLFRYVAVVPNDSDANSATVHYALARPVPITGTFAAEPDDIVRELLAQSSFRSAELHLAEHDVLKDSWPVKWGLTAKDSLSNWPVLVLSERDDKSVYGVVMRSPNLESNALRFASLYCDPEEVGLILDLLMLMQPDDAFLGWFKESEIAASDLEQALAATPQTDAGQIFVLLYRTDEWLSGIWNADRPIVERINLTSLADFHGIPVSLAKKRRRADLEQACDNQTVTGDYEALVKALAAASGEMPSRGSDYEADPAVRVLCDWWNGAAPDGMRHAGALRIYVWSDERRIFLPGDPEEPGLPADVLATQPTYALFQEPGKPTVAVVFLRGREHNVALANGSTQVPFANGNPCYVLSRPKTAVDEAFYSAQGLREVRRFMATRLPALAAGDMQVA
;
A
#
# COMPACT_ATOMS: atom_id res chain seq x y z
N MET A 1 -21.25 56.56 -37.64
CA MET A 1 -22.68 56.80 -37.90
C MET A 1 -23.40 56.96 -36.58
N LYS A 2 -24.09 58.09 -36.45
CA LYS A 2 -25.10 58.53 -35.46
C LYS A 2 -25.56 57.54 -34.37
N THR A 3 -25.26 57.87 -33.12
CA THR A 3 -26.27 57.89 -32.02
C THR A 3 -27.35 58.94 -32.36
N PRO A 4 -28.61 58.88 -31.86
CA PRO A 4 -28.84 59.24 -30.45
C PRO A 4 -30.13 58.75 -29.74
N LEU A 5 -30.09 58.80 -28.38
CA LEU A 5 -31.02 59.45 -27.41
C LEU A 5 -32.52 59.04 -27.44
N ASN A 6 -33.33 59.05 -26.38
CA ASN A 6 -33.27 59.49 -24.98
C ASN A 6 -34.63 59.19 -24.31
N ARG A 7 -34.62 59.03 -22.96
CA ARG A 7 -35.50 59.66 -21.92
C ARG A 7 -37.04 59.53 -22.04
N SER A 8 -37.87 59.59 -21.00
CA SER A 8 -37.82 59.96 -19.56
C SER A 8 -39.20 59.54 -18.99
N ALA A 9 -39.32 58.96 -17.80
CA ALA A 9 -39.48 59.59 -16.47
C ALA A 9 -40.85 60.25 -16.19
N ASP A 10 -41.24 60.15 -14.92
CA ASP A 10 -42.38 60.75 -14.19
C ASP A 10 -43.75 60.05 -14.36
N GLY A 11 -44.56 59.80 -13.33
CA GLY A 11 -44.55 60.16 -11.90
C GLY A 11 -46.02 60.23 -11.39
N ALA A 12 -46.22 59.99 -10.08
CA ALA A 12 -47.44 60.29 -9.27
C ALA A 12 -48.72 59.43 -9.48
N ARG A 13 -49.63 59.17 -8.52
CA ARG A 13 -49.73 59.21 -7.04
C ARG A 13 -51.17 58.72 -6.68
N MET A 14 -51.32 57.88 -5.64
CA MET A 14 -52.47 57.66 -4.72
C MET A 14 -53.95 57.50 -5.21
N GLN A 15 -54.59 56.41 -4.75
CA GLN A 15 -55.95 56.34 -4.12
C GLN A 15 -56.18 54.89 -3.61
N GLN A 16 -56.16 54.60 -2.29
CA GLN A 16 -57.29 54.50 -1.34
C GLN A 16 -58.51 53.68 -1.78
N GLY A 17 -58.86 52.65 -0.99
CA GLY A 17 -60.23 52.13 -0.89
C GLY A 17 -60.37 50.60 -0.91
N ALA A 18 -60.63 50.00 0.26
CA ALA A 18 -60.99 48.59 0.45
C ALA A 18 -62.32 48.21 -0.26
N PRO A 19 -62.66 46.90 -0.31
CA PRO A 19 -63.60 46.46 0.71
C PRO A 19 -63.32 45.08 1.32
N HIS A 20 -63.79 44.98 2.55
CA HIS A 20 -63.97 43.83 3.41
C HIS A 20 -64.58 42.61 2.71
N SER A 21 -64.05 41.42 3.01
CA SER A 21 -64.88 40.24 3.21
C SER A 21 -64.42 39.52 4.48
N SER A 22 -65.35 39.50 5.43
CA SER A 22 -65.30 38.80 6.70
C SER A 22 -65.31 37.30 6.49
N PHE A 23 -64.40 36.54 7.11
CA PHE A 23 -64.75 35.22 7.65
C PHE A 23 -63.96 34.91 8.91
N LYS A 24 -64.73 34.51 9.92
CA LYS A 24 -64.34 34.20 11.29
C LYS A 24 -63.33 33.05 11.32
N SER A 25 -62.33 33.17 12.21
CA SER A 25 -61.47 32.07 12.63
C SER A 25 -62.29 30.94 13.26
N PRO A 26 -62.02 29.66 12.94
CA PRO A 26 -62.20 28.57 13.88
C PRO A 26 -60.90 28.42 14.69
N ALA A 27 -61.05 28.32 16.00
CA ALA A 27 -60.00 27.89 16.90
C ALA A 27 -59.51 26.49 16.48
N MET A 28 -58.22 26.36 16.20
CA MET A 28 -57.52 25.08 16.09
C MET A 28 -56.46 25.07 17.20
N THR A 29 -56.86 24.58 18.36
CA THR A 29 -55.94 23.94 19.30
C THR A 29 -55.47 22.64 18.64
N GLY A 30 -54.44 22.74 17.80
CA GLY A 30 -53.66 21.61 17.34
C GLY A 30 -52.30 21.67 18.02
N ASN A 31 -51.97 20.67 18.81
CA ASN A 31 -50.60 20.45 19.27
C ASN A 31 -49.67 20.55 18.05
N ILE A 32 -48.79 21.55 18.04
CA ILE A 32 -47.61 21.52 17.18
C ILE A 32 -46.77 20.37 17.73
N VAL A 33 -46.98 19.18 17.18
CA VAL A 33 -45.99 18.12 17.26
C VAL A 33 -44.79 18.70 16.52
N ASN A 34 -43.79 19.17 17.28
CA ASN A 34 -42.45 19.36 16.76
C ASN A 34 -42.00 17.97 16.28
N LYS A 35 -42.36 17.61 15.05
CA LYS A 35 -41.67 16.53 14.36
C LYS A 35 -40.28 17.08 14.12
N GLU A 36 -39.33 16.60 14.90
CA GLU A 36 -37.92 16.78 14.57
C GLU A 36 -37.73 16.38 13.10
N PRO A 37 -36.94 17.15 12.33
CA PRO A 37 -36.70 16.81 10.94
C PRO A 37 -36.06 15.42 10.87
N PRO A 38 -36.41 14.63 9.84
CA PRO A 38 -35.79 13.32 9.65
C PRO A 38 -34.27 13.46 9.58
N MET A 39 -33.54 12.48 10.13
CA MET A 39 -32.09 12.50 10.16
C MET A 39 -31.57 12.49 8.72
N GLN A 40 -30.88 13.56 8.34
CA GLN A 40 -30.38 13.73 6.97
C GLN A 40 -29.04 13.00 6.81
N ASP A 41 -28.72 12.56 5.59
CA ASP A 41 -27.43 11.94 5.26
C ASP A 41 -26.24 12.81 5.70
N THR A 42 -26.36 14.14 5.59
CA THR A 42 -25.37 15.10 6.09
C THR A 42 -25.14 15.02 7.59
N GLN A 43 -26.19 14.79 8.38
CA GLN A 43 -26.09 14.59 9.82
C GLN A 43 -25.43 13.24 10.15
N CYS A 44 -25.79 12.18 9.43
CA CYS A 44 -25.16 10.86 9.57
C CYS A 44 -23.65 10.90 9.28
N LEU A 45 -23.25 11.57 8.18
CA LEU A 45 -21.84 11.77 7.84
C LEU A 45 -21.11 12.59 8.92
N ALA A 46 -21.75 13.63 9.47
CA ALA A 46 -21.17 14.41 10.55
C ALA A 46 -20.95 13.59 11.85
N ILE A 47 -21.89 12.70 12.19
CA ILE A 47 -21.75 11.77 13.33
C ILE A 47 -20.59 10.79 13.08
N ARG A 48 -20.54 10.19 11.88
CA ARG A 48 -19.47 9.28 11.46
C ARG A 48 -18.09 9.94 11.58
N ASP A 49 -17.94 11.12 11.01
CA ASP A 49 -16.66 11.84 10.99
C ASP A 49 -16.22 12.20 12.40
N TRP A 50 -17.17 12.68 13.21
CA TRP A 50 -16.93 12.98 14.61
C TRP A 50 -16.44 11.75 15.38
N LEU A 51 -17.07 10.59 15.22
CA LEU A 51 -16.64 9.34 15.85
C LEU A 51 -15.22 8.93 15.42
N PHE A 52 -14.90 9.01 14.13
CA PHE A 52 -13.55 8.72 13.63
C PHE A 52 -12.47 9.62 14.28
N ASP A 53 -12.79 10.87 14.56
CA ASP A 53 -11.88 11.84 15.18
C ASP A 53 -11.67 11.64 16.69
N GLN A 54 -12.40 10.72 17.34
CA GLN A 54 -12.27 10.51 18.79
C GLN A 54 -11.17 9.51 19.20
N HIS A 55 -10.42 8.94 18.25
CA HIS A 55 -9.49 7.84 18.55
C HIS A 55 -8.46 8.18 19.64
N ASP A 56 -7.83 9.35 19.58
CA ASP A 56 -6.84 9.80 20.57
C ASP A 56 -7.40 9.87 22.00
N ARG A 57 -8.71 10.09 22.15
CA ARG A 57 -9.34 10.15 23.48
C ARG A 57 -9.43 8.79 24.17
N VAL A 58 -9.50 7.70 23.40
CA VAL A 58 -9.70 6.35 23.92
C VAL A 58 -8.38 5.57 23.98
N THR A 59 -7.54 5.72 22.95
CA THR A 59 -6.32 4.92 22.79
C THR A 59 -5.03 5.72 22.98
N GLY A 60 -5.12 7.05 23.08
CA GLY A 60 -3.98 7.97 23.16
C GLY A 60 -3.28 8.23 21.81
N THR A 61 -3.03 7.18 21.02
CA THR A 61 -2.25 7.29 19.76
C THR A 61 -2.67 6.33 18.65
N ALA A 62 -3.57 5.39 18.92
CA ALA A 62 -3.94 4.33 17.98
C ALA A 62 -5.33 4.56 17.38
N ARG A 63 -5.54 4.13 16.13
CA ARG A 63 -6.88 4.19 15.52
C ARG A 63 -7.85 3.31 16.34
N LEU A 64 -8.98 3.86 16.77
CA LEU A 64 -10.02 3.13 17.52
C LEU A 64 -10.85 2.26 16.58
N PHE A 65 -11.42 2.87 15.54
CA PHE A 65 -12.29 2.20 14.59
C PHE A 65 -11.55 1.81 13.33
N ARG A 66 -11.68 0.55 12.92
CA ARG A 66 -11.33 0.13 11.56
C ARG A 66 -12.30 0.77 10.56
N TYR A 67 -13.60 0.59 10.75
CA TYR A 67 -14.66 1.17 9.91
C TYR A 67 -15.77 1.77 10.79
N VAL A 68 -16.38 2.86 10.33
CA VAL A 68 -17.57 3.47 10.92
C VAL A 68 -18.46 3.96 9.79
N ALA A 69 -19.76 3.68 9.88
CA ALA A 69 -20.78 4.31 9.06
C ALA A 69 -22.02 4.59 9.91
N VAL A 70 -22.77 5.63 9.56
CA VAL A 70 -24.04 5.94 10.19
C VAL A 70 -25.09 5.97 9.10
N VAL A 71 -26.13 5.15 9.24
CA VAL A 71 -27.15 4.95 8.21
C VAL A 71 -28.51 5.26 8.82
N PRO A 72 -29.33 6.13 8.20
CA PRO A 72 -30.71 6.35 8.65
C PRO A 72 -31.49 5.04 8.68
N ASN A 73 -32.36 4.87 9.66
CA ASN A 73 -33.22 3.68 9.72
C ASN A 73 -34.44 3.86 8.82
N ASP A 74 -34.64 2.93 7.89
CA ASP A 74 -35.78 2.97 6.95
C ASP A 74 -37.15 2.97 7.66
N SER A 75 -37.24 2.35 8.84
CA SER A 75 -38.47 2.22 9.61
C SER A 75 -38.80 3.43 10.49
N ASP A 76 -37.80 4.25 10.83
CA ASP A 76 -37.97 5.44 11.65
C ASP A 76 -37.02 6.54 11.19
N ALA A 77 -37.60 7.51 10.48
CA ALA A 77 -36.89 8.60 9.85
C ALA A 77 -36.14 9.53 10.84
N ASN A 78 -36.39 9.42 12.15
CA ASN A 78 -35.70 10.22 13.16
C ASN A 78 -34.54 9.47 13.85
N SER A 79 -34.30 8.21 13.49
CA SER A 79 -33.25 7.37 14.07
C SER A 79 -32.23 6.92 13.03
N ALA A 80 -31.03 6.57 13.49
CA ALA A 80 -30.00 5.97 12.65
C ALA A 80 -29.28 4.84 13.38
N THR A 81 -28.65 3.97 12.61
CA THR A 81 -27.76 2.93 13.13
C THR A 81 -26.31 3.31 12.86
N VAL A 82 -25.51 3.32 13.93
CA VAL A 82 -24.06 3.42 13.88
C VAL A 82 -23.49 2.02 13.70
N HIS A 83 -23.08 1.71 12.49
CA HIS A 83 -22.32 0.51 12.16
C HIS A 83 -20.85 0.77 12.44
N TYR A 84 -20.18 -0.09 13.20
CA TYR A 84 -18.76 0.10 13.50
C TYR A 84 -18.01 -1.23 13.60
N ALA A 85 -16.71 -1.16 13.30
CA ALA A 85 -15.76 -2.26 13.48
C ALA A 85 -14.51 -1.71 14.16
N LEU A 86 -14.05 -2.35 15.23
CA LEU A 86 -12.86 -1.90 15.98
C LEU A 86 -11.55 -2.33 15.31
N ALA A 87 -10.51 -1.50 15.41
CA ALA A 87 -9.17 -1.81 14.92
C ALA A 87 -8.42 -2.70 15.92
N ARG A 88 -8.75 -4.00 15.96
CA ARG A 88 -8.17 -4.94 16.93
C ARG A 88 -6.69 -5.26 16.61
N PRO A 89 -5.82 -5.40 17.62
CA PRO A 89 -6.08 -5.12 19.04
C PRO A 89 -6.14 -3.62 19.34
N VAL A 90 -7.18 -3.18 20.07
CA VAL A 90 -7.30 -1.79 20.54
C VAL A 90 -6.75 -1.73 21.97
N PRO A 91 -5.64 -1.03 22.24
CA PRO A 91 -5.21 -0.75 23.61
C PRO A 91 -6.12 0.34 24.18
N ILE A 92 -7.18 -0.07 24.89
CA ILE A 92 -8.08 0.87 25.58
C ILE A 92 -7.32 1.45 26.77
N THR A 93 -7.21 2.78 26.83
CA THR A 93 -6.55 3.49 27.92
C THR A 93 -7.59 4.15 28.84
N GLY A 94 -7.24 4.33 30.13
CA GLY A 94 -8.06 5.12 31.05
C GLY A 94 -9.30 4.40 31.62
N THR A 95 -10.40 5.14 31.77
CA THR A 95 -11.64 4.72 32.47
C THR A 95 -12.76 4.25 31.53
N PHE A 96 -12.51 4.16 30.22
CA PHE A 96 -13.50 3.70 29.26
C PHE A 96 -13.94 2.26 29.57
N ALA A 97 -15.22 1.99 29.30
CA ALA A 97 -15.80 0.66 29.50
C ALA A 97 -15.06 -0.43 28.71
N ALA A 98 -15.10 -1.67 29.21
CA ALA A 98 -14.47 -2.81 28.56
C ALA A 98 -15.24 -3.28 27.32
N GLU A 99 -16.55 -3.02 27.25
CA GLU A 99 -17.42 -3.47 26.16
C GLU A 99 -17.43 -2.45 25.00
N PRO A 100 -17.26 -2.89 23.74
CA PRO A 100 -17.23 -2.02 22.55
C PRO A 100 -18.39 -1.02 22.44
N ASP A 101 -19.61 -1.48 22.68
CA ASP A 101 -20.82 -0.66 22.58
C ASP A 101 -20.82 0.51 23.59
N ASP A 102 -20.37 0.24 24.82
CA ASP A 102 -20.33 1.24 25.88
C ASP A 102 -19.34 2.36 25.55
N ILE A 103 -18.21 2.03 24.92
CA ILE A 103 -17.23 3.03 24.43
C ILE A 103 -17.91 3.97 23.43
N VAL A 104 -18.64 3.42 22.44
CA VAL A 104 -19.32 4.25 21.42
C VAL A 104 -20.42 5.09 22.06
N ARG A 105 -21.21 4.54 22.99
CA ARG A 105 -22.23 5.30 23.73
C ARG A 105 -21.63 6.44 24.54
N GLU A 106 -20.53 6.19 25.25
CA GLU A 106 -19.83 7.19 26.04
C GLU A 106 -19.29 8.33 25.16
N LEU A 107 -18.71 8.00 24.00
CA LEU A 107 -18.31 8.99 23.00
C LEU A 107 -19.52 9.81 22.53
N LEU A 108 -20.60 9.17 22.07
CA LEU A 108 -21.78 9.86 21.57
C LEU A 108 -22.43 10.77 22.63
N ALA A 109 -22.44 10.38 23.90
CA ALA A 109 -22.96 11.19 25.01
C ALA A 109 -22.18 12.51 25.20
N GLN A 110 -20.89 12.54 24.83
CA GLN A 110 -20.04 13.73 24.89
C GLN A 110 -20.12 14.60 23.62
N SER A 111 -20.85 14.15 22.60
CA SER A 111 -20.95 14.84 21.31
C SER A 111 -22.07 15.90 21.29
N SER A 112 -22.10 16.71 20.22
CA SER A 112 -23.25 17.54 19.87
C SER A 112 -24.48 16.74 19.46
N PHE A 113 -24.32 15.43 19.20
CA PHE A 113 -25.36 14.52 18.74
C PHE A 113 -25.97 13.68 19.87
N ARG A 114 -25.68 13.99 21.14
CA ARG A 114 -26.13 13.23 22.32
C ARG A 114 -27.65 13.06 22.46
N SER A 115 -28.44 13.90 21.78
CA SER A 115 -29.91 13.81 21.76
C SER A 115 -30.46 13.04 20.55
N ALA A 116 -29.60 12.61 19.62
CA ALA A 116 -30.00 11.83 18.47
C ALA A 116 -30.33 10.39 18.88
N GLU A 117 -31.38 9.83 18.30
CA GLU A 117 -31.74 8.43 18.49
C GLU A 117 -30.83 7.53 17.65
N LEU A 118 -29.84 6.92 18.31
CA LEU A 118 -28.79 6.13 17.67
C LEU A 118 -28.77 4.69 18.20
N HIS A 119 -28.90 3.74 17.27
CA HIS A 119 -28.68 2.33 17.51
C HIS A 119 -27.23 1.97 17.19
N LEU A 120 -26.69 0.93 17.82
CA LEU A 120 -25.32 0.49 17.61
C LEU A 120 -25.32 -0.92 17.00
N ALA A 121 -24.42 -1.14 16.04
CA ALA A 121 -24.19 -2.45 15.44
C ALA A 121 -22.67 -2.67 15.25
N GLU A 122 -22.06 -3.50 16.11
CA GLU A 122 -20.67 -3.94 15.96
C GLU A 122 -20.56 -5.01 14.87
N HIS A 123 -19.51 -4.93 14.04
CA HIS A 123 -19.18 -5.92 13.00
C HIS A 123 -17.75 -6.44 13.18
N ASP A 124 -17.57 -7.76 13.17
CA ASP A 124 -16.25 -8.40 13.14
C ASP A 124 -15.79 -8.59 11.70
N VAL A 125 -15.24 -7.52 11.11
CA VAL A 125 -14.83 -7.49 9.69
C VAL A 125 -13.62 -8.37 9.36
N LEU A 126 -13.05 -9.05 10.35
CA LEU A 126 -12.05 -10.09 10.14
C LEU A 126 -12.68 -11.46 9.88
N LYS A 127 -13.93 -11.66 10.31
CA LYS A 127 -14.71 -12.88 10.08
C LYS A 127 -15.77 -12.68 9.01
N ASP A 128 -16.45 -11.54 9.06
CA ASP A 128 -17.57 -11.20 8.19
C ASP A 128 -17.19 -10.09 7.21
N SER A 129 -17.94 -9.94 6.12
CA SER A 129 -17.79 -8.80 5.23
C SER A 129 -18.37 -7.53 5.87
N TRP A 130 -17.85 -6.36 5.47
CA TRP A 130 -18.43 -5.09 5.88
C TRP A 130 -19.79 -4.89 5.19
N PRO A 131 -20.91 -4.71 5.94
CA PRO A 131 -22.25 -4.78 5.36
C PRO A 131 -22.77 -3.42 4.86
N VAL A 132 -22.02 -2.33 5.05
CA VAL A 132 -22.43 -0.98 4.66
C VAL A 132 -21.69 -0.55 3.41
N LYS A 133 -22.39 0.16 2.50
CA LYS A 133 -21.79 0.73 1.29
C LYS A 133 -20.53 1.54 1.61
N TRP A 134 -19.49 1.38 0.79
CA TRP A 134 -18.18 1.96 1.09
C TRP A 134 -18.22 3.48 1.03
N GLY A 135 -18.99 4.06 0.11
CA GLY A 135 -19.17 5.52 0.02
C GLY A 135 -19.73 6.17 1.30
N LEU A 136 -20.47 5.43 2.13
CA LEU A 136 -20.98 5.91 3.42
C LEU A 136 -19.95 5.73 4.56
N THR A 137 -18.96 4.86 4.35
CA THR A 137 -17.95 4.47 5.34
C THR A 137 -16.67 5.28 5.20
N ALA A 138 -16.26 5.54 3.96
CA ALA A 138 -15.01 6.22 3.67
C ALA A 138 -15.08 7.69 4.09
N LYS A 139 -14.12 8.11 4.91
CA LYS A 139 -14.09 9.46 5.49
C LYS A 139 -13.38 10.45 4.57
N ASP A 140 -12.26 10.03 4.02
CA ASP A 140 -11.33 10.88 3.29
C ASP A 140 -10.72 10.11 2.11
N SER A 141 -10.02 10.84 1.23
CA SER A 141 -9.30 10.24 0.10
C SER A 141 -8.27 9.18 0.53
N LEU A 142 -7.70 9.28 1.73
CA LEU A 142 -6.70 8.32 2.23
C LEU A 142 -7.30 6.97 2.63
N SER A 143 -8.58 6.96 2.97
CA SER A 143 -9.38 5.77 3.22
C SER A 143 -10.27 5.39 2.02
N ASN A 144 -10.16 6.08 0.89
CA ASN A 144 -10.99 5.86 -0.30
C ASN A 144 -10.20 5.84 -1.61
N TRP A 145 -8.98 5.29 -1.60
CA TRP A 145 -8.11 5.34 -2.75
C TRP A 145 -8.71 4.61 -3.96
N PRO A 146 -8.77 5.25 -5.14
CA PRO A 146 -9.13 4.58 -6.38
C PRO A 146 -7.96 3.68 -6.83
N VAL A 147 -8.28 2.41 -7.06
CA VAL A 147 -7.38 1.35 -7.52
C VAL A 147 -7.93 0.82 -8.84
N LEU A 148 -7.24 1.09 -9.94
CA LEU A 148 -7.49 0.45 -11.22
C LEU A 148 -6.88 -0.95 -11.21
N VAL A 149 -7.70 -1.97 -11.37
CA VAL A 149 -7.24 -3.37 -11.53
C VAL A 149 -7.60 -3.80 -12.94
N LEU A 150 -6.59 -3.92 -13.80
CA LEU A 150 -6.74 -4.04 -15.24
C LEU A 150 -5.92 -5.21 -15.81
N SER A 151 -6.37 -5.76 -16.93
CA SER A 151 -5.57 -6.59 -17.83
C SER A 151 -5.44 -5.93 -19.20
N GLU A 152 -4.22 -5.89 -19.74
CA GLU A 152 -3.91 -5.41 -21.07
C GLU A 152 -3.93 -6.55 -22.09
N ARG A 153 -4.63 -6.32 -23.21
CA ARG A 153 -4.66 -7.22 -24.36
C ARG A 153 -3.58 -6.87 -25.39
N ASP A 154 -3.37 -7.76 -26.35
CA ASP A 154 -2.36 -7.59 -27.40
C ASP A 154 -2.57 -6.32 -28.25
N ASP A 155 -3.82 -5.91 -28.46
CA ASP A 155 -4.20 -4.69 -29.18
C ASP A 155 -4.08 -3.41 -28.34
N LYS A 156 -3.52 -3.52 -27.12
CA LYS A 156 -3.38 -2.46 -26.11
C LYS A 156 -4.66 -1.99 -25.44
N SER A 157 -5.81 -2.57 -25.80
CA SER A 157 -7.03 -2.36 -25.03
C SER A 157 -6.89 -2.93 -23.63
N VAL A 158 -7.56 -2.29 -22.67
CA VAL A 158 -7.55 -2.70 -21.27
C VAL A 158 -8.97 -2.92 -20.77
N TYR A 159 -9.13 -3.90 -19.88
CA TYR A 159 -10.39 -4.18 -19.21
C TYR A 159 -10.18 -4.58 -17.76
N GLY A 160 -11.19 -4.36 -16.92
CA GLY A 160 -11.16 -4.70 -15.51
C GLY A 160 -12.11 -3.83 -14.70
N VAL A 161 -11.67 -3.37 -13.53
CA VAL A 161 -12.52 -2.65 -12.57
C VAL A 161 -11.79 -1.50 -11.88
N VAL A 162 -12.57 -0.52 -11.42
CA VAL A 162 -12.16 0.42 -10.37
C VAL A 162 -12.59 -0.15 -9.03
N MET A 163 -11.63 -0.28 -8.13
CA MET A 163 -11.83 -0.66 -6.75
C MET A 163 -11.52 0.52 -5.82
N ARG A 164 -12.14 0.55 -4.64
CA ARG A 164 -11.82 1.47 -3.55
C ARG A 164 -11.04 0.75 -2.47
N SER A 165 -9.92 1.35 -2.08
CA SER A 165 -9.01 0.78 -1.10
C SER A 165 -8.93 1.61 0.18
N PRO A 166 -9.20 0.99 1.35
CA PRO A 166 -8.86 1.56 2.65
C PRO A 166 -7.36 1.46 3.00
N ASN A 167 -6.62 0.55 2.34
CA ASN A 167 -5.19 0.31 2.56
C ASN A 167 -4.56 -0.22 1.25
N LEU A 168 -3.78 0.64 0.59
CA LEU A 168 -3.39 0.49 -0.81
C LEU A 168 -2.43 -0.69 -1.04
N GLU A 169 -1.28 -0.68 -0.37
CA GLU A 169 -0.15 -1.55 -0.72
C GLU A 169 -0.39 -3.01 -0.30
N SER A 170 -0.92 -3.27 0.89
CA SER A 170 -1.05 -4.66 1.37
C SER A 170 -2.01 -5.50 0.53
N ASN A 171 -3.09 -4.89 0.05
CA ASN A 171 -4.12 -5.59 -0.68
C ASN A 171 -3.70 -5.85 -2.13
N ALA A 172 -2.98 -4.91 -2.76
CA ALA A 172 -2.45 -5.09 -4.11
C ALA A 172 -1.44 -6.24 -4.18
N LEU A 173 -0.54 -6.32 -3.20
CA LEU A 173 0.42 -7.42 -3.10
C LEU A 173 -0.27 -8.76 -2.89
N ARG A 174 -1.25 -8.82 -1.98
CA ARG A 174 -2.03 -10.03 -1.75
C ARG A 174 -2.76 -10.47 -3.01
N PHE A 175 -3.47 -9.56 -3.69
CA PHE A 175 -4.17 -9.85 -4.93
C PHE A 175 -3.22 -10.40 -6.00
N ALA A 176 -2.13 -9.69 -6.26
CA ALA A 176 -1.15 -10.08 -7.28
C ALA A 176 -0.45 -11.41 -6.96
N SER A 177 -0.30 -11.75 -5.67
CA SER A 177 0.28 -13.03 -5.25
C SER A 177 -0.66 -14.24 -5.43
N LEU A 178 -1.97 -14.01 -5.44
CA LEU A 178 -2.99 -15.06 -5.57
C LEU A 178 -3.34 -15.39 -7.02
N TYR A 179 -3.21 -14.42 -7.93
CA TYR A 179 -3.64 -14.55 -9.32
C TYR A 179 -2.48 -14.25 -10.23
N CYS A 180 -1.69 -15.25 -10.61
CA CYS A 180 -0.44 -15.02 -11.34
C CYS A 180 -0.56 -15.42 -12.81
N ASP A 181 -1.22 -16.53 -13.09
CA ASP A 181 -1.31 -17.07 -14.44
C ASP A 181 -2.39 -16.35 -15.26
N PRO A 182 -2.20 -16.19 -16.59
CA PRO A 182 -3.13 -15.41 -17.43
C PRO A 182 -4.58 -15.89 -17.37
N GLU A 183 -4.80 -17.21 -17.26
CA GLU A 183 -6.12 -17.80 -17.14
C GLU A 183 -6.80 -17.43 -15.82
N GLU A 184 -6.05 -17.46 -14.70
CA GLU A 184 -6.55 -17.06 -13.38
C GLU A 184 -6.86 -15.57 -13.35
N VAL A 185 -5.99 -14.75 -13.95
CA VAL A 185 -6.18 -13.30 -14.07
C VAL A 185 -7.45 -12.98 -14.88
N GLY A 186 -7.68 -13.69 -15.98
CA GLY A 186 -8.91 -13.55 -16.76
C GLY A 186 -10.15 -13.87 -15.93
N LEU A 187 -10.16 -15.04 -15.28
CA LEU A 187 -11.28 -15.51 -14.45
C LEU A 187 -11.58 -14.56 -13.28
N ILE A 188 -10.55 -14.08 -12.59
CA ILE A 188 -10.76 -13.19 -11.45
C ILE A 188 -11.26 -11.82 -11.89
N LEU A 189 -10.74 -11.27 -13.00
CA LEU A 189 -11.24 -10.00 -13.53
C LEU A 189 -12.69 -10.12 -13.99
N ASP A 190 -13.07 -11.23 -14.62
CA ASP A 190 -14.47 -11.50 -14.98
C ASP A 190 -15.36 -11.56 -13.72
N LEU A 191 -14.90 -12.22 -12.65
CA LEU A 191 -15.62 -12.23 -11.36
C LEU A 191 -15.77 -10.82 -10.79
N LEU A 192 -14.70 -10.03 -10.75
CA LEU A 192 -14.76 -8.64 -10.28
C LEU A 192 -15.71 -7.81 -11.14
N MET A 193 -15.74 -8.01 -12.46
CA MET A 193 -16.69 -7.35 -13.35
C MET A 193 -18.14 -7.77 -13.08
N LEU A 194 -18.42 -8.97 -12.56
CA LEU A 194 -19.79 -9.40 -12.21
C LEU A 194 -20.26 -8.95 -10.83
N MET A 195 -19.35 -8.56 -9.93
CA MET A 195 -19.70 -8.03 -8.60
C MET A 195 -20.57 -6.77 -8.71
N GLN A 196 -21.42 -6.52 -7.73
CA GLN A 196 -22.17 -5.26 -7.65
C GLN A 196 -21.28 -4.13 -7.11
N PRO A 197 -21.61 -2.86 -7.42
CA PRO A 197 -20.98 -1.73 -6.73
C PRO A 197 -21.10 -1.88 -5.21
N ASP A 198 -20.04 -1.47 -4.50
CA ASP A 198 -19.81 -1.62 -3.06
C ASP A 198 -19.54 -3.05 -2.56
N ASP A 199 -19.59 -4.09 -3.41
CA ASP A 199 -19.24 -5.45 -2.98
C ASP A 199 -17.77 -5.52 -2.55
N ALA A 200 -17.52 -6.18 -1.43
CA ALA A 200 -16.19 -6.33 -0.86
C ALA A 200 -15.44 -7.53 -1.47
N PHE A 201 -14.17 -7.33 -1.84
CA PHE A 201 -13.27 -8.39 -2.28
C PHE A 201 -11.84 -8.11 -1.79
N LEU A 202 -11.26 -9.04 -1.03
CA LEU A 202 -9.92 -8.90 -0.42
C LEU A 202 -9.69 -7.56 0.31
N GLY A 203 -10.73 -7.00 0.92
CA GLY A 203 -10.66 -5.72 1.63
C GLY A 203 -10.67 -4.48 0.72
N TRP A 204 -10.88 -4.66 -0.58
CA TRP A 204 -11.30 -3.60 -1.51
C TRP A 204 -12.80 -3.65 -1.75
N PHE A 205 -13.35 -2.56 -2.29
CA PHE A 205 -14.78 -2.44 -2.59
C PHE A 205 -14.95 -2.05 -4.06
N LYS A 206 -15.78 -2.75 -4.81
CA LYS A 206 -16.00 -2.43 -6.23
C LYS A 206 -16.69 -1.07 -6.38
N GLU A 207 -16.24 -0.26 -7.33
CA GLU A 207 -16.95 0.96 -7.73
C GLU A 207 -17.59 0.80 -9.11
N SER A 208 -16.78 0.53 -10.12
CA SER A 208 -17.23 0.49 -11.51
C SER A 208 -16.41 -0.48 -12.35
N GLU A 209 -16.94 -0.82 -13.53
CA GLU A 209 -16.21 -1.56 -14.56
C GLU A 209 -15.43 -0.61 -15.47
N ILE A 210 -14.36 -1.13 -16.08
CA ILE A 210 -13.56 -0.43 -17.07
C ILE A 210 -13.40 -1.30 -18.30
N ALA A 211 -13.67 -0.70 -19.45
CA ALA A 211 -13.28 -1.19 -20.76
C ALA A 211 -12.85 0.01 -21.60
N ALA A 212 -11.60 0.02 -22.05
CA ALA A 212 -11.00 1.16 -22.73
C ALA A 212 -10.06 0.70 -23.87
N SER A 213 -9.87 1.55 -24.87
CA SER A 213 -8.95 1.29 -25.99
C SER A 213 -7.49 1.25 -25.57
N ASP A 214 -7.15 1.89 -24.45
CA ASP A 214 -5.81 1.93 -23.88
C ASP A 214 -5.84 2.37 -22.40
N LEU A 215 -4.66 2.31 -21.77
CA LEU A 215 -4.47 2.71 -20.38
C LEU A 215 -4.74 4.20 -20.14
N GLU A 216 -4.46 5.09 -21.09
CA GLU A 216 -4.68 6.53 -20.91
C GLU A 216 -6.17 6.84 -20.84
N GLN A 217 -6.98 6.21 -21.68
CA GLN A 217 -8.43 6.33 -21.65
C GLN A 217 -9.01 5.75 -20.36
N ALA A 218 -8.50 4.61 -19.88
CA ALA A 218 -8.92 4.06 -18.59
C ALA A 218 -8.62 5.01 -17.43
N LEU A 219 -7.42 5.60 -17.40
CA LEU A 219 -7.03 6.60 -16.39
C LEU A 219 -7.92 7.84 -16.43
N ALA A 220 -8.23 8.35 -17.63
CA ALA A 220 -9.10 9.51 -17.80
C ALA A 220 -10.55 9.25 -17.36
N ALA A 221 -11.02 8.00 -17.45
CA ALA A 221 -12.36 7.59 -17.02
C ALA A 221 -12.45 7.30 -15.51
N THR A 222 -11.33 7.30 -14.79
CA THR A 222 -11.27 6.86 -13.40
C THR A 222 -11.30 8.03 -12.42
N PRO A 223 -12.08 7.96 -11.33
CA PRO A 223 -12.04 8.94 -10.26
C PRO A 223 -10.65 9.06 -9.64
N GLN A 224 -10.30 10.25 -9.18
CA GLN A 224 -9.00 10.55 -8.57
C GLN A 224 -9.17 10.83 -7.07
N THR A 225 -8.09 10.71 -6.31
CA THR A 225 -8.01 11.31 -4.97
C THR A 225 -8.04 12.83 -5.05
N ASP A 226 -8.23 13.51 -3.92
CA ASP A 226 -8.10 14.98 -3.83
C ASP A 226 -6.72 15.49 -4.27
N ALA A 227 -5.69 14.64 -4.20
CA ALA A 227 -4.34 14.94 -4.67
C ALA A 227 -4.15 14.65 -6.18
N GLY A 228 -5.20 14.26 -6.90
CA GLY A 228 -5.12 13.92 -8.32
C GLY A 228 -4.40 12.60 -8.60
N GLN A 229 -4.54 11.61 -7.69
CA GLN A 229 -3.82 10.33 -7.78
C GLN A 229 -4.74 9.15 -8.03
N ILE A 230 -4.22 8.15 -8.75
CA ILE A 230 -4.86 6.85 -8.97
C ILE A 230 -3.79 5.76 -8.80
N PHE A 231 -4.09 4.71 -8.05
CA PHE A 231 -3.23 3.54 -8.04
C PHE A 231 -3.62 2.61 -9.17
N VAL A 232 -2.62 2.11 -9.90
CA VAL A 232 -2.81 1.23 -11.04
C VAL A 232 -2.17 -0.11 -10.72
N LEU A 233 -2.92 -1.18 -10.92
CA LEU A 233 -2.50 -2.56 -10.92
C LEU A 233 -2.86 -3.14 -12.29
N LEU A 234 -1.84 -3.28 -13.15
CA LEU A 234 -2.00 -3.66 -14.55
C LEU A 234 -1.34 -5.02 -14.81
N TYR A 235 -2.12 -5.99 -15.26
CA TYR A 235 -1.57 -7.23 -15.79
C TYR A 235 -1.13 -7.01 -17.25
N ARG A 236 0.17 -7.18 -17.52
CA ARG A 236 0.75 -7.01 -18.85
C ARG A 236 1.88 -8.03 -19.02
N THR A 237 1.88 -8.76 -20.13
CA THR A 237 2.97 -9.68 -20.49
C THR A 237 3.25 -10.72 -19.39
N ASP A 238 2.19 -11.36 -18.92
CA ASP A 238 2.18 -12.42 -17.90
C ASP A 238 2.65 -12.00 -16.49
N GLU A 239 2.47 -10.74 -16.12
CA GLU A 239 2.79 -10.23 -14.80
C GLU A 239 1.97 -9.02 -14.36
N TRP A 240 1.91 -8.80 -13.04
CA TRP A 240 1.36 -7.59 -12.45
C TRP A 240 2.41 -6.49 -12.35
N LEU A 241 2.10 -5.37 -12.98
CA LEU A 241 2.78 -4.10 -12.83
C LEU A 241 1.95 -3.18 -11.93
N SER A 242 2.62 -2.37 -11.11
CA SER A 242 1.95 -1.37 -10.28
C SER A 242 2.59 0.00 -10.40
N GLY A 243 1.80 1.03 -10.15
CA GLY A 243 2.29 2.41 -10.10
C GLY A 243 1.21 3.37 -9.63
N ILE A 244 1.63 4.53 -9.16
CA ILE A 244 0.72 5.64 -8.85
C ILE A 244 0.75 6.59 -10.04
N TRP A 245 -0.41 6.76 -10.66
CA TRP A 245 -0.64 7.82 -11.61
C TRP A 245 -0.86 9.14 -10.89
N ASN A 246 -0.22 10.22 -11.34
CA ASN A 246 -0.30 11.55 -10.75
C ASN A 246 -0.70 12.58 -11.82
N ALA A 247 -1.83 13.26 -11.63
CA ALA A 247 -2.36 14.24 -12.59
C ALA A 247 -1.45 15.46 -12.79
N ASP A 248 -0.73 15.85 -11.74
CA ASP A 248 0.10 17.04 -11.65
C ASP A 248 1.48 16.91 -12.31
N ARG A 249 1.87 15.69 -12.69
CA ARG A 249 3.17 15.41 -13.33
C ARG A 249 3.13 15.57 -14.86
N PRO A 250 4.28 15.85 -15.50
CA PRO A 250 4.42 15.80 -16.95
C PRO A 250 3.97 14.44 -17.50
N ILE A 251 3.35 14.41 -18.69
CA ILE A 251 2.72 13.18 -19.27
C ILE A 251 3.64 11.95 -19.17
N VAL A 252 4.91 12.10 -19.54
CA VAL A 252 5.92 11.02 -19.53
C VAL A 252 6.30 10.51 -18.14
N GLU A 253 5.99 11.28 -17.09
CA GLU A 253 6.29 10.99 -15.69
C GLU A 253 5.01 10.76 -14.86
N ARG A 254 3.83 10.80 -15.48
CA ARG A 254 2.55 10.65 -14.77
C ARG A 254 2.43 9.32 -14.09
N ILE A 255 2.96 8.27 -14.71
CA ILE A 255 2.96 6.92 -14.15
C ILE A 255 4.27 6.22 -14.51
N ASN A 256 4.86 5.54 -13.52
CA ASN A 256 5.92 4.58 -13.74
C ASN A 256 5.43 3.22 -13.22
N LEU A 257 5.28 2.27 -14.13
CA LEU A 257 4.80 0.92 -13.82
C LEU A 257 5.97 0.00 -13.51
N THR A 258 5.98 -0.55 -12.30
CA THR A 258 7.03 -1.43 -11.79
C THR A 258 6.47 -2.83 -11.56
N SER A 259 7.23 -3.85 -11.93
CA SER A 259 6.89 -5.25 -11.65
C SER A 259 6.77 -5.50 -10.16
N LEU A 260 5.58 -5.93 -9.72
CA LEU A 260 5.36 -6.31 -8.32
C LEU A 260 6.17 -7.56 -7.96
N ALA A 261 6.28 -8.50 -8.88
CA ALA A 261 6.99 -9.75 -8.65
C ALA A 261 8.50 -9.56 -8.54
N ASP A 262 9.07 -8.63 -9.30
CA ASP A 262 10.50 -8.32 -9.20
C ASP A 262 10.77 -7.45 -7.96
N PHE A 263 9.92 -6.46 -7.67
CA PHE A 263 10.16 -5.56 -6.55
C PHE A 263 9.87 -6.19 -5.19
N HIS A 264 8.72 -6.85 -5.02
CA HIS A 264 8.31 -7.43 -3.73
C HIS A 264 8.61 -8.91 -3.61
N GLY A 265 9.18 -9.52 -4.66
CA GLY A 265 9.40 -10.95 -4.69
C GLY A 265 8.11 -11.73 -4.51
N ILE A 266 7.00 -11.38 -5.17
CA ILE A 266 5.78 -12.21 -5.16
C ILE A 266 5.89 -13.34 -6.21
N PRO A 267 5.02 -14.37 -6.18
CA PRO A 267 4.97 -15.38 -7.24
C PRO A 267 4.79 -14.76 -8.64
N VAL A 268 5.18 -15.51 -9.66
CA VAL A 268 5.05 -15.14 -11.08
C VAL A 268 4.28 -16.21 -11.84
N SER A 269 3.68 -15.83 -12.97
CA SER A 269 3.12 -16.79 -13.91
C SER A 269 4.14 -17.84 -14.34
N LEU A 270 3.66 -19.02 -14.73
CA LEU A 270 4.50 -20.07 -15.29
C LEU A 270 5.20 -19.60 -16.58
N ALA A 271 4.54 -18.77 -17.38
CA ALA A 271 5.09 -18.19 -18.59
C ALA A 271 6.28 -17.25 -18.30
N LYS A 272 6.13 -16.30 -17.36
CA LYS A 272 7.24 -15.44 -16.92
C LYS A 272 8.36 -16.25 -16.29
N LYS A 273 8.04 -17.24 -15.46
CA LYS A 273 9.04 -18.14 -14.85
C LYS A 273 9.91 -18.83 -15.91
N ARG A 274 9.32 -19.33 -17.00
CA ARG A 274 10.06 -19.98 -18.10
C ARG A 274 10.97 -19.04 -18.89
N ARG A 275 10.70 -17.73 -18.87
CA ARG A 275 11.53 -16.71 -19.53
C ARG A 275 12.67 -16.20 -18.66
N ARG A 276 12.58 -16.35 -17.34
CA ARG A 276 13.63 -15.92 -16.41
C ARG A 276 14.90 -16.75 -16.66
N ALA A 277 16.05 -16.11 -16.49
CA ALA A 277 17.35 -16.75 -16.61
C ALA A 277 17.55 -17.83 -15.54
N ASP A 278 18.27 -18.89 -15.91
CA ASP A 278 18.61 -20.01 -15.03
C ASP A 278 19.76 -19.61 -14.09
N LEU A 279 19.88 -20.33 -12.97
CA LEU A 279 20.89 -20.04 -11.94
C LEU A 279 22.31 -20.17 -12.50
N GLU A 280 22.49 -21.07 -13.46
CA GLU A 280 23.72 -21.36 -14.19
C GLU A 280 24.34 -20.10 -14.78
N GLN A 281 23.52 -19.18 -15.29
CA GLN A 281 24.03 -17.92 -15.86
C GLN A 281 24.72 -17.04 -14.81
N ALA A 282 24.21 -17.04 -13.57
CA ALA A 282 24.88 -16.35 -12.46
C ALA A 282 26.12 -17.12 -11.97
N CYS A 283 26.12 -18.46 -12.06
CA CYS A 283 27.27 -19.29 -11.70
C CYS A 283 28.46 -19.05 -12.62
N ASP A 284 28.22 -18.91 -13.93
CA ASP A 284 29.27 -18.78 -14.95
C ASP A 284 30.03 -17.45 -14.85
N ASN A 285 29.39 -16.40 -14.32
CA ASN A 285 29.95 -15.04 -14.29
C ASN A 285 30.42 -14.57 -12.90
N GLN A 286 30.38 -15.43 -11.88
CA GLN A 286 30.76 -15.03 -10.51
C GLN A 286 32.23 -14.60 -10.44
N THR A 287 32.51 -13.54 -9.68
CA THR A 287 33.88 -13.02 -9.55
C THR A 287 34.80 -14.03 -8.86
N VAL A 288 34.27 -14.67 -7.80
CA VAL A 288 34.90 -15.76 -7.06
C VAL A 288 33.82 -16.71 -6.58
N THR A 289 34.16 -17.99 -6.44
CA THR A 289 33.27 -18.97 -5.79
C THR A 289 33.17 -18.70 -4.29
N GLY A 290 31.95 -18.65 -3.77
CA GLY A 290 31.68 -18.39 -2.36
C GLY A 290 32.11 -19.55 -1.45
N ASP A 291 32.81 -19.23 -0.35
CA ASP A 291 33.09 -20.19 0.73
C ASP A 291 31.88 -20.29 1.65
N TYR A 292 31.15 -21.41 1.58
CA TYR A 292 29.95 -21.61 2.38
C TYR A 292 30.24 -21.56 3.89
N GLU A 293 31.44 -21.95 4.35
CA GLU A 293 31.81 -21.81 5.76
C GLU A 293 31.94 -20.34 6.19
N ALA A 294 32.44 -19.47 5.31
CA ALA A 294 32.51 -18.04 5.57
C ALA A 294 31.10 -17.43 5.71
N LEU A 295 30.16 -17.84 4.85
CA LEU A 295 28.75 -17.47 4.99
C LEU A 295 28.18 -17.94 6.34
N VAL A 296 28.39 -19.21 6.71
CA VAL A 296 27.91 -19.76 7.98
C VAL A 296 28.49 -18.99 9.18
N LYS A 297 29.77 -18.63 9.14
CA LYS A 297 30.42 -17.81 10.18
C LYS A 297 29.79 -16.41 10.27
N ALA A 298 29.52 -15.77 9.13
CA ALA A 298 28.85 -14.47 9.09
C ALA A 298 27.42 -14.54 9.66
N LEU A 299 26.65 -15.56 9.28
CA LEU A 299 25.29 -15.77 9.78
C LEU A 299 25.25 -16.14 11.27
N ALA A 300 26.26 -16.85 11.78
CA ALA A 300 26.39 -17.11 13.21
C ALA A 300 26.71 -15.81 13.98
N ALA A 301 27.56 -14.95 13.41
CA ALA A 301 27.89 -13.63 13.96
C ALA A 301 26.72 -12.64 13.87
N ALA A 302 25.77 -12.85 12.95
CA ALA A 302 24.49 -12.13 12.89
C ALA A 302 23.51 -12.54 14.01
N SER A 303 24.02 -13.06 15.13
CA SER A 303 23.21 -13.40 16.29
C SER A 303 23.09 -12.24 17.26
N GLY A 304 21.85 -11.90 17.60
CA GLY A 304 21.53 -10.82 18.53
C GLY A 304 20.64 -9.74 17.91
N GLU A 305 20.36 -8.72 18.72
CA GLU A 305 19.58 -7.56 18.30
C GLU A 305 20.33 -6.72 17.26
N MET A 306 19.57 -5.94 16.50
CA MET A 306 20.14 -5.03 15.52
C MET A 306 20.84 -3.87 16.25
N PRO A 307 22.12 -3.55 15.95
CA PRO A 307 22.76 -2.38 16.52
C PRO A 307 21.93 -1.10 16.37
N SER A 308 21.99 -0.26 17.40
CA SER A 308 21.23 1.00 17.48
C SER A 308 21.51 1.91 16.29
N ARG A 309 20.50 2.71 15.88
CA ARG A 309 20.62 3.62 14.74
C ARG A 309 21.81 4.58 14.94
N GLY A 310 22.71 4.62 13.96
CA GLY A 310 23.93 5.44 14.02
C GLY A 310 25.17 4.72 14.57
N SER A 311 25.07 3.42 14.86
CA SER A 311 26.24 2.57 15.09
C SER A 311 27.09 2.46 13.84
N ASP A 312 28.36 2.08 13.99
CA ASP A 312 29.22 1.79 12.86
C ASP A 312 28.92 0.39 12.31
N TYR A 313 28.05 0.30 11.30
CA TYR A 313 27.59 -0.99 10.78
C TYR A 313 28.65 -1.73 9.96
N GLU A 314 29.65 -1.03 9.43
CA GLU A 314 30.83 -1.65 8.80
C GLU A 314 31.68 -2.41 9.83
N ALA A 315 31.54 -2.07 11.12
CA ALA A 315 32.16 -2.80 12.22
C ALA A 315 31.28 -3.94 12.77
N ASP A 316 30.05 -4.14 12.26
CA ASP A 316 29.21 -5.27 12.66
C ASP A 316 29.94 -6.60 12.35
N PRO A 317 30.12 -7.50 13.33
CA PRO A 317 30.86 -8.74 13.13
C PRO A 317 30.37 -9.58 11.95
N ALA A 318 29.06 -9.60 11.69
CA ALA A 318 28.50 -10.36 10.58
C ALA A 318 28.92 -9.79 9.22
N VAL A 319 28.88 -8.46 9.10
CA VAL A 319 29.29 -7.74 7.88
C VAL A 319 30.80 -7.93 7.67
N ARG A 320 31.59 -7.69 8.72
CA ARG A 320 33.05 -7.83 8.68
C ARG A 320 33.50 -9.22 8.25
N VAL A 321 32.93 -10.28 8.82
CA VAL A 321 33.34 -11.65 8.49
C VAL A 321 33.25 -11.91 6.98
N LEU A 322 32.20 -11.45 6.32
CA LEU A 322 31.97 -11.71 4.90
C LEU A 322 32.75 -10.74 4.00
N CYS A 323 32.86 -9.47 4.39
CA CYS A 323 33.69 -8.49 3.70
C CYS A 323 35.20 -8.82 3.79
N ASP A 324 35.68 -9.25 4.96
CA ASP A 324 37.08 -9.67 5.17
C ASP A 324 37.39 -10.94 4.37
N TRP A 325 36.46 -11.90 4.31
CA TRP A 325 36.58 -13.06 3.42
C TRP A 325 36.72 -12.63 1.95
N TRP A 326 35.83 -11.76 1.47
CA TRP A 326 35.89 -11.24 0.09
C TRP A 326 37.22 -10.54 -0.19
N ASN A 327 37.67 -9.67 0.73
CA ASN A 327 38.92 -8.94 0.58
C ASN A 327 40.15 -9.87 0.57
N GLY A 328 40.06 -11.06 1.17
CA GLY A 328 41.09 -12.09 1.08
C GLY A 328 41.03 -12.91 -0.22
N ALA A 329 39.84 -13.13 -0.79
CA ALA A 329 39.61 -14.03 -1.91
C ALA A 329 39.58 -13.34 -3.29
N ALA A 330 39.05 -12.12 -3.38
CA ALA A 330 38.80 -11.42 -4.63
C ALA A 330 40.10 -11.05 -5.39
N PRO A 331 40.04 -10.83 -6.71
CA PRO A 331 41.17 -10.31 -7.48
C PRO A 331 41.65 -8.93 -7.02
N ASP A 332 42.88 -8.59 -7.37
CA ASP A 332 43.45 -7.27 -7.10
C ASP A 332 42.58 -6.16 -7.71
N GLY A 333 42.39 -5.06 -6.96
CA GLY A 333 41.51 -3.96 -7.34
C GLY A 333 40.04 -4.13 -6.93
N MET A 334 39.63 -5.31 -6.44
CA MET A 334 38.27 -5.57 -5.92
C MET A 334 38.21 -5.79 -4.41
N ARG A 335 39.37 -5.80 -3.73
CA ARG A 335 39.56 -6.10 -2.29
C ARG A 335 39.28 -4.90 -1.38
N HIS A 336 38.19 -4.19 -1.63
CA HIS A 336 37.79 -3.01 -0.86
C HIS A 336 36.35 -3.10 -0.38
N ALA A 337 35.83 -4.30 -0.12
CA ALA A 337 34.49 -4.46 0.40
C ALA A 337 34.40 -3.95 1.85
N GLY A 338 33.45 -3.05 2.10
CA GLY A 338 33.06 -2.57 3.44
C GLY A 338 31.55 -2.75 3.72
N ALA A 339 30.76 -3.06 2.69
CA ALA A 339 29.36 -3.41 2.80
C ALA A 339 29.00 -4.46 1.74
N LEU A 340 27.79 -5.01 1.83
CA LEU A 340 27.28 -6.04 0.90
C LEU A 340 25.75 -6.03 0.80
N ARG A 341 25.22 -6.50 -0.33
CA ARG A 341 23.81 -6.87 -0.49
C ARG A 341 23.72 -8.39 -0.63
N ILE A 342 22.83 -9.01 0.14
CA ILE A 342 22.71 -10.47 0.24
C ILE A 342 21.34 -10.91 -0.24
N TYR A 343 21.32 -11.99 -1.02
CA TYR A 343 20.11 -12.53 -1.61
C TYR A 343 20.09 -14.06 -1.53
N VAL A 344 18.90 -14.65 -1.49
CA VAL A 344 18.69 -16.10 -1.50
C VAL A 344 17.97 -16.51 -2.78
N TRP A 345 18.51 -17.51 -3.47
CA TRP A 345 17.88 -18.05 -4.67
C TRP A 345 16.53 -18.71 -4.34
N SER A 346 15.52 -18.43 -5.15
CA SER A 346 14.23 -19.12 -5.13
C SER A 346 14.04 -19.90 -6.42
N ASP A 347 14.04 -21.24 -6.36
CA ASP A 347 13.72 -22.09 -7.52
C ASP A 347 12.27 -21.92 -8.00
N GLU A 348 11.38 -21.63 -7.05
CA GLU A 348 9.97 -21.38 -7.33
C GLU A 348 9.80 -20.14 -8.22
N ARG A 349 10.52 -19.06 -7.90
CA ARG A 349 10.38 -17.77 -8.59
C ARG A 349 11.45 -17.56 -9.65
N ARG A 350 12.56 -18.31 -9.62
CA ARG A 350 13.74 -18.14 -10.49
C ARG A 350 14.34 -16.74 -10.40
N ILE A 351 14.44 -16.22 -9.19
CA ILE A 351 15.02 -14.91 -8.86
C ILE A 351 15.74 -15.00 -7.51
N PHE A 352 16.71 -14.13 -7.28
CA PHE A 352 17.32 -13.94 -5.98
C PHE A 352 16.47 -13.00 -5.13
N LEU A 353 15.90 -13.53 -4.03
CA LEU A 353 15.11 -12.77 -3.07
C LEU A 353 16.04 -12.00 -2.13
N PRO A 354 15.81 -10.70 -1.89
CA PRO A 354 16.70 -9.89 -1.08
C PRO A 354 16.58 -10.24 0.39
N GLY A 355 17.70 -10.13 1.11
CA GLY A 355 17.69 -10.17 2.57
C GLY A 355 17.12 -8.90 3.19
N ASP A 356 17.16 -7.78 2.48
CA ASP A 356 16.57 -6.51 2.88
C ASP A 356 15.19 -6.33 2.23
N PRO A 357 14.09 -6.16 3.01
CA PRO A 357 12.75 -5.98 2.45
C PRO A 357 12.56 -4.67 1.67
N GLU A 358 13.46 -3.69 1.82
CA GLU A 358 13.42 -2.45 1.03
C GLU A 358 14.05 -2.62 -0.37
N GLU A 359 14.71 -3.76 -0.65
CA GLU A 359 15.32 -4.03 -1.95
C GLU A 359 14.41 -4.80 -2.91
N PRO A 360 14.59 -4.60 -4.23
CA PRO A 360 14.00 -5.49 -5.23
C PRO A 360 14.71 -6.84 -5.27
N GLY A 361 13.99 -7.87 -5.71
CA GLY A 361 14.59 -9.12 -6.15
C GLY A 361 15.52 -8.93 -7.34
N LEU A 362 16.55 -9.76 -7.40
CA LEU A 362 17.61 -9.66 -8.40
C LEU A 362 17.54 -10.85 -9.38
N PRO A 363 17.18 -10.63 -10.66
CA PRO A 363 17.22 -11.69 -11.67
C PRO A 363 18.63 -12.26 -11.88
N ALA A 364 18.73 -13.54 -12.23
CA ALA A 364 20.03 -14.23 -12.37
C ALA A 364 20.91 -13.60 -13.47
N ASP A 365 20.32 -13.20 -14.58
CA ASP A 365 20.99 -12.48 -15.66
C ASP A 365 21.46 -11.09 -15.21
N VAL A 366 20.69 -10.38 -14.39
CA VAL A 366 21.10 -9.08 -13.83
C VAL A 366 22.23 -9.25 -12.82
N LEU A 367 22.17 -10.26 -11.94
CA LEU A 367 23.27 -10.60 -11.04
C LEU A 367 24.54 -10.92 -11.83
N ALA A 368 24.42 -11.66 -12.93
CA ALA A 368 25.53 -12.04 -13.80
C ALA A 368 26.24 -10.85 -14.48
N THR A 369 25.67 -9.64 -14.41
CA THR A 369 26.31 -8.40 -14.88
C THR A 369 27.03 -7.62 -13.78
N GLN A 370 26.83 -8.00 -12.51
CA GLN A 370 27.45 -7.32 -11.38
C GLN A 370 28.95 -7.62 -11.36
N PRO A 371 29.83 -6.62 -11.12
CA PRO A 371 31.27 -6.85 -11.24
C PRO A 371 31.89 -7.47 -9.99
N THR A 372 31.21 -7.41 -8.84
CA THR A 372 31.74 -7.82 -7.54
C THR A 372 30.72 -8.65 -6.78
N TYR A 373 30.55 -9.91 -7.20
CA TYR A 373 29.64 -10.84 -6.52
C TYR A 373 30.23 -12.24 -6.39
N ALA A 374 29.70 -13.00 -5.43
CA ALA A 374 29.99 -14.41 -5.23
C ALA A 374 28.69 -15.19 -4.99
N LEU A 375 28.67 -16.46 -5.42
CA LEU A 375 27.62 -17.41 -5.07
C LEU A 375 28.15 -18.42 -4.04
N PHE A 376 27.41 -18.57 -2.96
CA PHE A 376 27.69 -19.52 -1.88
C PHE A 376 26.77 -20.71 -2.07
N GLN A 377 27.35 -21.84 -2.50
CA GLN A 377 26.61 -23.04 -2.87
C GLN A 377 27.19 -24.27 -2.18
N GLU A 378 26.32 -25.11 -1.63
CA GLU A 378 26.68 -26.42 -1.08
C GLU A 378 25.49 -27.38 -1.27
N PRO A 379 25.72 -28.67 -1.60
CA PRO A 379 24.65 -29.64 -1.80
C PRO A 379 23.67 -29.70 -0.61
N GLY A 380 22.37 -29.61 -0.90
CA GLY A 380 21.30 -29.65 0.10
C GLY A 380 21.15 -28.37 0.93
N LYS A 381 21.89 -27.29 0.61
CA LYS A 381 21.77 -25.98 1.26
C LYS A 381 21.27 -24.91 0.28
N PRO A 382 20.66 -23.81 0.75
CA PRO A 382 20.17 -22.76 -0.13
C PRO A 382 21.34 -22.05 -0.84
N THR A 383 21.16 -21.73 -2.12
CA THR A 383 22.12 -20.88 -2.84
C THR A 383 21.95 -19.43 -2.40
N VAL A 384 23.05 -18.81 -1.97
CA VAL A 384 23.07 -17.40 -1.53
C VAL A 384 23.99 -16.59 -2.43
N ALA A 385 23.49 -15.47 -2.94
CA ALA A 385 24.29 -14.49 -3.68
C ALA A 385 24.67 -13.32 -2.79
N VAL A 386 25.89 -12.83 -2.94
CA VAL A 386 26.35 -11.62 -2.24
C VAL A 386 27.03 -10.68 -3.23
N VAL A 387 26.53 -9.45 -3.31
CA VAL A 387 27.11 -8.36 -4.09
C VAL A 387 27.86 -7.43 -3.14
N PHE A 388 29.15 -7.22 -3.37
CA PHE A 388 30.02 -6.48 -2.48
C PHE A 388 30.14 -5.01 -2.88
N LEU A 389 30.09 -4.13 -1.89
CA LEU A 389 30.12 -2.67 -2.02
C LEU A 389 31.32 -2.09 -1.27
N ARG A 390 31.80 -0.94 -1.71
CA ARG A 390 33.06 -0.39 -1.18
C ARG A 390 32.98 0.16 0.24
N GLY A 391 31.79 0.53 0.70
CA GLY A 391 31.57 1.15 2.01
C GLY A 391 31.48 2.68 1.97
N ARG A 392 31.06 3.24 3.10
CA ARG A 392 30.62 4.61 3.35
C ARG A 392 31.71 5.65 3.06
N GLU A 393 32.97 5.36 3.36
CA GLU A 393 34.07 6.32 3.11
C GLU A 393 34.21 6.66 1.63
N HIS A 394 33.90 5.68 0.76
CA HIS A 394 34.02 5.76 -0.68
C HIS A 394 32.76 6.29 -1.40
N ASN A 395 31.67 6.51 -0.69
CA ASN A 395 30.47 7.11 -1.28
C ASN A 395 30.78 8.49 -1.89
N VAL A 396 30.18 8.80 -3.04
CA VAL A 396 30.43 10.06 -3.76
C VAL A 396 29.19 10.95 -3.66
N ALA A 397 29.35 12.16 -3.14
CA ALA A 397 28.28 13.16 -3.12
C ALA A 397 28.09 13.74 -4.53
N LEU A 398 26.86 13.73 -5.02
CA LEU A 398 26.49 14.29 -6.32
C LEU A 398 25.94 15.72 -6.15
N ALA A 399 26.02 16.51 -7.22
CA ALA A 399 25.65 17.93 -7.21
C ALA A 399 24.17 18.19 -6.84
N ASN A 400 23.29 17.22 -7.09
CA ASN A 400 21.86 17.28 -6.76
C ASN A 400 21.56 16.87 -5.30
N GLY A 401 22.58 16.71 -4.44
CA GLY A 401 22.42 16.29 -3.05
C GLY A 401 22.18 14.78 -2.86
N SER A 402 22.19 14.00 -3.93
CA SER A 402 22.15 12.53 -3.88
C SER A 402 23.54 11.93 -3.65
N THR A 403 23.59 10.63 -3.38
CA THR A 403 24.83 9.90 -3.11
C THR A 403 24.96 8.73 -4.06
N GLN A 404 26.11 8.62 -4.71
CA GLN A 404 26.50 7.47 -5.52
C GLN A 404 27.25 6.46 -4.65
N VAL A 405 26.75 5.23 -4.63
CA VAL A 405 27.36 4.08 -3.96
C VAL A 405 28.16 3.29 -4.99
N PRO A 406 29.44 2.98 -4.74
CA PRO A 406 30.25 2.15 -5.63
C PRO A 406 30.27 0.67 -5.23
N PHE A 407 30.42 -0.20 -6.23
CA PHE A 407 30.82 -1.59 -6.05
C PHE A 407 32.20 -1.69 -5.37
N ALA A 408 32.55 -2.86 -4.85
CA ALA A 408 33.84 -3.09 -4.20
C ALA A 408 35.05 -2.84 -5.12
N ASN A 409 34.87 -2.90 -6.45
CA ASN A 409 35.91 -2.55 -7.43
C ASN A 409 35.99 -1.03 -7.74
N GLY A 410 35.13 -0.22 -7.14
CA GLY A 410 35.06 1.23 -7.35
C GLY A 410 34.15 1.69 -8.49
N ASN A 411 33.59 0.78 -9.29
CA ASN A 411 32.64 1.16 -10.33
C ASN A 411 31.32 1.68 -9.71
N PRO A 412 30.63 2.63 -10.36
CA PRO A 412 29.27 3.02 -10.02
C PRO A 412 28.32 1.83 -9.84
N CYS A 413 27.59 1.76 -8.72
CA CYS A 413 26.55 0.78 -8.48
C CYS A 413 25.16 1.40 -8.65
N TYR A 414 24.74 2.24 -7.70
CA TYR A 414 23.46 2.97 -7.78
C TYR A 414 23.55 4.35 -7.10
N VAL A 415 22.49 5.13 -7.27
CA VAL A 415 22.35 6.48 -6.70
C VAL A 415 21.16 6.49 -5.76
N LEU A 416 21.38 6.99 -4.53
CA LEU A 416 20.34 7.21 -3.53
C LEU A 416 20.05 8.69 -3.40
N SER A 417 18.77 9.06 -3.43
CA SER A 417 18.29 10.44 -3.24
C SER A 417 18.40 10.92 -1.78
N ARG A 418 19.57 10.73 -1.17
CA ARG A 418 19.92 11.11 0.20
C ARG A 418 21.34 11.68 0.24
N PRO A 419 21.65 12.60 1.15
CA PRO A 419 23.00 13.15 1.30
C PRO A 419 23.98 12.08 1.81
N LYS A 420 25.26 12.20 1.46
CA LYS A 420 26.31 11.21 1.79
C LYS A 420 26.37 10.87 3.28
N THR A 421 26.12 11.85 4.14
CA THR A 421 26.13 11.69 5.60
C THR A 421 24.99 10.82 6.15
N ALA A 422 23.95 10.57 5.35
CA ALA A 422 22.78 9.78 5.73
C ALA A 422 22.78 8.39 5.07
N VAL A 423 23.79 8.07 4.25
CA VAL A 423 23.88 6.79 3.53
C VAL A 423 24.89 5.89 4.24
N ASP A 424 24.37 4.79 4.80
CA ASP A 424 25.14 3.73 5.43
C ASP A 424 24.63 2.38 4.93
N GLU A 425 25.28 1.85 3.89
CA GLU A 425 24.88 0.60 3.24
C GLU A 425 25.11 -0.62 4.13
N ALA A 426 26.06 -0.55 5.05
CA ALA A 426 26.36 -1.64 5.96
C ALA A 426 25.22 -1.88 6.96
N PHE A 427 24.39 -0.86 7.24
CA PHE A 427 23.14 -1.05 7.98
C PHE A 427 22.27 -2.13 7.33
N TYR A 428 22.05 -1.99 6.02
CA TYR A 428 21.23 -2.92 5.26
C TYR A 428 21.91 -4.27 5.04
N SER A 429 23.25 -4.29 4.94
CA SER A 429 24.02 -5.54 4.98
C SER A 429 23.76 -6.34 6.26
N ALA A 430 23.81 -5.66 7.40
CA ALA A 430 23.64 -6.26 8.71
C ALA A 430 22.19 -6.72 8.94
N GLN A 431 21.20 -5.98 8.43
CA GLN A 431 19.80 -6.38 8.40
C GLN A 431 19.61 -7.62 7.51
N GLY A 432 20.10 -7.59 6.28
CA GLY A 432 19.96 -8.69 5.33
C GLY A 432 20.57 -9.99 5.81
N LEU A 433 21.75 -9.95 6.44
CA LEU A 433 22.37 -11.14 7.04
C LEU A 433 21.50 -11.76 8.15
N ARG A 434 20.84 -10.93 8.95
CA ARG A 434 19.92 -11.40 10.01
C ARG A 434 18.65 -12.02 9.42
N GLU A 435 18.09 -11.43 8.36
CA GLU A 435 16.91 -12.02 7.70
C GLU A 435 17.25 -13.33 6.99
N VAL A 436 18.38 -13.41 6.28
CA VAL A 436 18.85 -14.66 5.66
C VAL A 436 19.11 -15.73 6.71
N ARG A 437 19.68 -15.37 7.86
CA ARG A 437 19.83 -16.28 9.00
C ARG A 437 18.47 -16.81 9.47
N ARG A 438 17.46 -15.95 9.64
CA ARG A 438 16.10 -16.37 10.03
C ARG A 438 15.47 -17.28 8.98
N PHE A 439 15.61 -16.95 7.71
CA PHE A 439 15.16 -17.78 6.60
C PHE A 439 15.77 -19.19 6.67
N MET A 440 17.09 -19.26 6.86
CA MET A 440 17.80 -20.54 6.97
C MET A 440 17.40 -21.32 8.22
N ALA A 441 17.23 -20.67 9.37
CA ALA A 441 16.83 -21.33 10.61
C ALA A 441 15.39 -21.86 10.58
N THR A 442 14.48 -21.20 9.86
CA THR A 442 13.04 -21.53 9.85
C THR A 442 12.65 -22.46 8.71
N ARG A 443 13.23 -22.32 7.51
CA ARG A 443 12.82 -23.09 6.33
C ARG A 443 13.64 -24.36 6.06
N LEU A 444 14.90 -24.45 6.50
CA LEU A 444 15.70 -25.68 6.32
C LEU A 444 15.13 -26.88 7.10
N PRO A 445 14.68 -26.74 8.37
CA PRO A 445 14.02 -27.83 9.07
C PRO A 445 12.68 -28.23 8.45
N ALA A 446 11.89 -27.25 7.98
CA ALA A 446 10.58 -27.50 7.36
C ALA A 446 10.68 -28.21 6.00
N LEU A 447 11.69 -27.85 5.19
CA LEU A 447 12.00 -28.54 3.92
C LEU A 447 12.53 -29.96 4.17
N ALA A 448 13.33 -30.17 5.22
CA ALA A 448 13.82 -31.50 5.60
C ALA A 448 12.73 -32.40 6.21
N ALA A 449 11.70 -31.81 6.83
CA ALA A 449 10.54 -32.52 7.39
C ALA A 449 9.43 -32.81 6.36
N GLY A 450 9.49 -32.21 5.16
CA GLY A 450 8.43 -32.35 4.14
C GLY A 450 7.16 -31.57 4.44
N ASP A 451 7.21 -30.58 5.34
CA ASP A 451 6.04 -30.00 6.00
C ASP A 451 5.52 -28.68 5.39
N MET A 452 6.09 -28.17 4.29
CA MET A 452 5.50 -26.97 3.64
C MET A 452 4.30 -27.34 2.75
N GLN A 453 3.11 -27.32 3.36
CA GLN A 453 1.91 -26.84 2.66
C GLN A 453 1.97 -25.31 2.61
N VAL A 454 1.82 -24.77 1.41
CA VAL A 454 1.87 -23.35 1.07
C VAL A 454 0.72 -22.60 1.76
N ALA A 455 1.03 -21.44 2.33
CA ALA A 455 0.05 -20.43 2.76
C ALA A 455 0.18 -19.19 1.88
#